data_AF-G1UNI5-F1
#
_entry.id   AF-G1UNI5-F1
#
_cell.length_a   1.000
_cell.length_b   1.000
_cell.length_c   1.000
_cell.angle_alpha   90.00
_cell.angle_beta   90.00
_cell.angle_gamma   90.00
#
_symmetry.space_group_name_H-M   'P 1'
#
loop_
_entity.id
_entity.type
_entity.pdbx_description
1 polymer ?
#
loop_
_entity_poly.entity_id
_entity_poly.type
_entity_poly.pdbx_seq_one_letter_code
_entity_poly.pdbx_strand_id
1 'polypeptide(L)'
;MDTQTILSTDAARGMQRKHSKLIRDLDRVRSMLPPDLATRLLVREDVTGRGGKAIRAYRLPRRALALLFMGEAGRVAVTWAAGMME
;
A
#
# COMPACT_ATOMS: atom_id res chain seq x y z
N MET A 1 16.94 4.13 10.26
CA MET A 1 16.74 3.70 8.86
C MET A 1 15.66 4.59 8.27
N ASP A 2 16.05 5.59 7.49
CA ASP A 2 15.14 6.43 6.71
C ASP A 2 14.31 5.55 5.78
N THR A 3 13.15 5.12 6.28
CA THR A 3 12.26 4.26 5.52
C THR A 3 11.57 5.17 4.54
N GLN A 4 12.17 5.36 3.36
CA GLN A 4 11.65 6.24 2.33
C GLN A 4 10.22 5.79 1.98
N THR A 5 9.23 6.55 2.48
CA THR A 5 7.82 6.30 2.20
C THR A 5 7.49 6.81 0.81
N ILE A 6 6.57 6.14 0.14
CA ILE A 6 6.05 6.54 -1.16
C ILE A 6 4.53 6.67 -1.07
N LEU A 7 3.95 7.60 -1.84
CA LEU A 7 2.52 7.65 -2.05
C LEU A 7 2.09 6.62 -3.09
N SER A 8 0.93 6.01 -2.89
CA SER A 8 0.39 5.03 -3.83
C SER A 8 0.16 5.62 -5.23
N THR A 9 -0.06 6.93 -5.36
CA THR A 9 -0.11 7.63 -6.65
C THR A 9 1.21 7.58 -7.41
N ASP A 10 2.32 7.83 -6.73
CA ASP A 10 3.67 7.76 -7.33
C ASP A 10 4.11 6.31 -7.56
N ALA A 11 3.75 5.39 -6.67
CA ALA A 11 3.96 3.96 -6.88
C ALA A 11 3.19 3.48 -8.13
N ALA A 12 1.93 3.87 -8.28
CA ALA A 12 1.13 3.54 -9.46
C ALA A 12 1.76 4.08 -10.75
N ARG A 13 2.28 5.31 -10.73
CA ARG A 13 3.00 5.92 -11.85
C ARG A 13 4.26 5.12 -12.20
N GLY A 14 5.08 4.79 -11.21
CA GLY A 14 6.31 4.00 -11.41
C GLY A 14 6.05 2.58 -11.91
N MET A 15 4.93 1.97 -11.51
CA MET A 15 4.48 0.65 -11.98
C MET A 15 3.74 0.70 -13.33
N GLN A 16 3.56 1.89 -13.91
CA GLN A 16 2.75 2.12 -15.12
C GLN A 16 1.34 1.50 -15.01
N ARG A 17 0.74 1.55 -13.81
CA ARG A 17 -0.56 0.96 -13.49
C ARG A 17 -1.58 2.02 -13.13
N LYS A 18 -2.86 1.79 -13.44
CA LYS A 18 -3.96 2.66 -12.97
C LYS A 18 -3.97 2.71 -11.44
N HIS A 19 -3.98 3.91 -10.88
CA HIS A 19 -4.02 4.13 -9.42
C HIS A 19 -5.24 3.47 -8.76
N SER A 20 -6.40 3.52 -9.41
CA SER A 20 -7.61 2.85 -8.92
C SER A 20 -7.46 1.33 -8.74
N LYS A 21 -6.71 0.66 -9.63
CA LYS A 21 -6.44 -0.79 -9.52
C LYS A 21 -5.45 -1.06 -8.38
N LEU A 22 -4.45 -0.19 -8.20
CA LEU A 22 -3.52 -0.30 -7.08
C LEU A 22 -4.20 -0.12 -5.73
N ILE A 23 -5.10 0.87 -5.59
CA ILE A 23 -5.86 1.09 -4.35
C ILE A 23 -6.70 -0.13 -3.98
N ARG A 24 -7.36 -0.76 -4.95
CA ARG A 24 -8.15 -1.98 -4.72
C ARG A 24 -7.28 -3.12 -4.18
N ASP A 25 -6.08 -3.30 -4.72
CA ASP A 25 -5.16 -4.32 -4.24
C ASP A 25 -4.62 -3.99 -2.85
N LEU A 26 -4.29 -2.73 -2.58
CA LEU A 26 -3.87 -2.28 -1.26
C LEU A 26 -4.98 -2.45 -0.22
N ASP A 27 -6.24 -2.20 -0.58
CA ASP A 27 -7.39 -2.47 0.29
C ASP A 27 -7.55 -3.96 0.59
N ARG A 28 -7.30 -4.82 -0.40
CA ARG A 28 -7.29 -6.28 -0.20
C ARG A 28 -6.13 -6.73 0.70
N VAL A 29 -4.93 -6.19 0.52
CA VAL A 29 -3.79 -6.48 1.40
C VAL A 29 -4.09 -6.00 2.82
N ARG A 30 -4.62 -4.78 2.96
CA ARG A 30 -4.97 -4.19 4.26
C ARG A 30 -6.00 -5.05 5.03
N SER A 31 -6.93 -5.72 4.35
CA SER A 31 -7.92 -6.60 5.00
C SER A 31 -7.36 -7.97 5.39
N MET A 32 -6.21 -8.36 4.85
CA MET A 32 -5.50 -9.59 5.22
C MET A 32 -4.57 -9.39 6.42
N LEU A 33 -4.05 -8.18 6.60
CA LEU A 33 -3.12 -7.82 7.67
C LEU A 33 -3.81 -7.64 9.04
N PRO A 34 -3.07 -7.88 10.15
CA PRO A 34 -3.48 -7.42 11.47
C PRO A 34 -3.72 -5.90 11.50
N PRO A 35 -4.72 -5.39 12.26
CA PRO A 35 -5.10 -3.97 12.24
C PRO A 35 -3.98 -2.99 12.57
N ASP A 36 -3.17 -3.29 13.59
CA ASP A 36 -2.01 -2.48 13.98
C ASP A 36 -1.01 -2.35 12.85
N LEU A 37 -0.70 -3.48 12.21
CA LEU A 37 0.31 -3.59 11.18
C LEU A 37 -0.17 -2.94 9.87
N ALA A 38 -1.45 -3.11 9.54
CA ALA A 38 -2.13 -2.37 8.47
C ALA A 38 -2.06 -0.85 8.68
N THR A 39 -2.22 -0.38 9.92
CA THR A 39 -2.21 1.06 10.23
C THR A 39 -0.80 1.64 10.16
N ARG A 40 0.23 0.87 10.51
CA ARG A 40 1.64 1.28 10.37
C ARG A 40 2.13 1.25 8.93
N LEU A 41 1.84 0.17 8.18
CA LEU A 41 2.39 -0.03 6.84
C LEU A 41 1.59 0.64 5.72
N LEU A 42 0.26 0.79 5.89
CA LEU A 42 -0.65 1.28 4.86
C LEU A 42 -1.46 2.46 5.38
N VAL A 43 -0.81 3.58 5.68
CA VAL A 43 -1.48 4.79 6.20
C VAL A 43 -2.36 5.38 5.12
N ARG A 44 -3.66 5.57 5.40
CA ARG A 44 -4.58 6.23 4.47
C ARG A 44 -4.29 7.72 4.45
N GLU A 45 -4.23 8.30 3.25
CA GLU A 45 -3.95 9.73 3.06
C GLU A 45 -4.82 10.25 1.91
N ASP A 46 -5.42 11.43 2.09
CA ASP A 46 -6.12 12.11 1.02
C ASP A 46 -5.16 13.06 0.32
N VAL A 47 -4.98 12.89 -0.99
CA VAL A 47 -4.07 13.71 -1.78
C VAL A 47 -4.84 14.51 -2.81
N THR A 48 -4.36 15.71 -3.13
CA THR A 48 -4.99 16.55 -4.15
C THR A 48 -4.80 15.92 -5.53
N GLY A 49 -5.89 15.45 -6.11
CA GLY A 49 -5.94 14.92 -7.47
C GLY A 49 -6.01 16.01 -8.53
N ARG A 50 -6.06 15.57 -9.80
CA ARG A 50 -6.20 16.47 -10.94
C ARG A 50 -7.56 17.19 -10.86
N GLY A 51 -7.55 18.53 -10.93
CA GLY A 51 -8.75 19.35 -10.80
C GLY A 51 -9.16 19.68 -9.36
N GLY A 52 -8.24 19.56 -8.40
CA GLY A 52 -8.46 20.00 -7.01
C GLY A 52 -9.30 19.05 -6.16
N LYS A 53 -9.80 17.95 -6.72
CA LYS A 53 -10.55 16.93 -5.96
C LYS A 53 -9.60 16.08 -5.13
N ALA A 54 -9.90 15.90 -3.85
CA ALA A 54 -9.20 14.93 -3.01
C ALA A 54 -9.41 13.52 -3.57
N ILE A 55 -8.32 12.76 -3.71
CA ILE A 55 -8.33 11.36 -4.08
C ILE A 55 -7.71 10.55 -2.96
N ARG A 56 -8.31 9.40 -2.66
CA ARG A 56 -7.83 8.49 -1.63
C ARG A 56 -6.52 7.84 -2.07
N ALA A 57 -5.50 7.94 -1.24
CA ALA A 57 -4.20 7.33 -1.42
C ALA A 57 -3.75 6.58 -0.17
N TYR A 58 -2.61 5.92 -0.29
CA TYR A 58 -1.91 5.29 0.82
C TYR A 58 -0.48 5.81 0.84
N ARG A 59 0.01 6.19 2.03
CA ARG A 59 1.44 6.36 2.29
C ARG A 59 1.96 5.06 2.90
N LEU A 60 3.00 4.52 2.27
CA LEU A 60 3.55 3.24 2.66
C LEU A 60 5.08 3.23 2.51
N PRO A 61 5.81 2.49 3.37
CA PRO A 61 7.21 2.16 3.12
C PRO A 61 7.38 1.56 1.72
N ARG A 62 8.44 1.95 0.99
CA ARG A 62 8.68 1.37 -0.35
C ARG A 62 8.75 -0.16 -0.33
N ARG A 63 9.28 -0.75 0.75
CA ARG A 63 9.29 -2.22 0.98
C ARG A 63 7.91 -2.85 1.09
N ALA A 64 6.92 -2.12 1.61
CA ALA A 64 5.54 -2.62 1.75
C ALA A 64 4.84 -2.82 0.39
N LEU A 65 5.39 -2.29 -0.71
CA LEU A 65 4.93 -2.63 -2.06
C LEU A 65 5.12 -4.12 -2.38
N ALA A 66 6.08 -4.81 -1.75
CA ALA A 66 6.28 -6.24 -1.93
C ALA A 66 5.03 -7.06 -1.51
N LEU A 67 4.21 -6.54 -0.57
CA LEU A 67 2.97 -7.19 -0.14
C LEU A 67 1.95 -7.34 -1.28
N LEU A 68 2.01 -6.48 -2.30
CA LEU A 68 1.13 -6.56 -3.47
C LEU A 68 1.40 -7.80 -4.32
N PHE A 69 2.65 -8.25 -4.38
CA PHE A 69 3.04 -9.44 -5.13
C PHE A 69 2.75 -10.73 -4.34
N MET A 70 2.67 -10.64 -3.02
CA MET A 70 2.26 -11.74 -2.14
C MET A 70 0.74 -11.87 -1.98
N GLY A 71 -0.05 -10.92 -2.50
CA GLY A 71 -1.51 -10.97 -2.48
C GLY A 71 -2.12 -12.15 -3.24
N GLU A 72 -1.38 -12.77 -4.17
CA GLU A 72 -1.75 -14.06 -4.79
C GLU A 72 -1.46 -15.26 -3.90
N ALA A 73 -0.48 -15.17 -2.99
CA ALA A 73 -0.06 -16.24 -2.09
C ALA A 73 -0.95 -16.42 -0.83
N GLY A 74 -1.98 -15.57 -0.67
CA GLY A 74 -2.97 -15.68 0.40
C GLY A 74 -2.60 -14.99 1.72
N ARG A 75 -3.57 -14.96 2.66
CA ARG A 75 -3.48 -14.22 3.94
C ARG A 75 -2.22 -14.56 4.75
N VAL A 76 -1.83 -15.83 4.80
CA VAL A 76 -0.67 -16.29 5.59
C VAL A 76 0.64 -15.68 5.06
N ALA A 77 0.86 -15.72 3.75
CA ALA A 77 2.07 -15.15 3.13
C ALA A 77 2.17 -13.64 3.33
N VAL A 78 1.05 -12.93 3.20
CA VAL A 78 0.98 -11.48 3.42
C VAL A 78 1.32 -11.12 4.87
N THR A 79 0.78 -11.85 5.86
CA THR A 79 1.08 -11.61 7.28
C THR A 79 2.53 -11.92 7.63
N TRP A 80 3.08 -13.04 7.15
CA TRP A 80 4.48 -13.41 7.39
C TRP A 80 5.46 -12.36 6.88
N ALA A 81 5.30 -11.92 5.63
CA ALA A 81 6.19 -10.93 5.07
C ALA A 81 6.04 -9.56 5.74
N ALA A 82 4.84 -9.21 6.17
CA ALA A 82 4.63 -7.97 6.90
C ALA A 82 5.31 -7.99 8.28
N GLY A 83 5.39 -9.15 8.93
CA GLY A 83 6.17 -9.36 10.16
C GLY A 83 7.68 -9.23 9.96
N MET A 84 8.22 -9.55 8.77
CA MET A 84 9.64 -9.29 8.45
C MET A 84 9.96 -7.81 8.22
N MET A 85 8.95 -6.93 8.19
CA MET A 85 9.10 -5.51 7.92
C MET A 85 8.94 -4.63 9.18
N GLU A 86 8.69 -5.23 10.36
CA GLU A 86 8.94 -4.60 11.67
C GLU A 86 10.45 -4.36 11.86
#